data_AF-A0ABD3AU75-F1
#
_entry.id   AF-A0ABD3AU75-F1
#
_cell.length_a   1.000
_cell.length_b   1.000
_cell.length_c   1.000
_cell.angle_alpha   90.00
_cell.angle_beta   90.00
_cell.angle_gamma   90.00
#
_symmetry.space_group_name_H-M   'P 1'
#
loop_
_entity.id
_entity.type
_entity.pdbx_description
1 polymer ?
#
loop_
_entity_poly.entity_id
_entity_poly.type
_entity_poly.pdbx_seq_one_letter_code
_entity_poly.pdbx_strand_id
1 'polypeptide(L)'
;MVRSMGILSQLEEVNRETLSPYLFLVCSKSFTSLLNQVVRRNQITGLKVARNGPFISHLFFTGDSLIFCKAIGLEAKSILQVLRKYEATSGQMINTDKSSVLF
;
A
#
# COMPACT_ATOMS: atom_id res chain seq x y z
N MET A 1 30.32 -33.94 -19.14
CA MET A 1 30.61 -34.98 -18.14
C MET A 1 30.45 -34.35 -16.77
N VAL A 2 29.71 -35.00 -15.89
CA VAL A 2 28.93 -34.47 -14.76
C VAL A 2 29.74 -34.43 -13.45
N ARG A 3 29.34 -33.51 -12.54
CA ARG A 3 29.37 -33.54 -11.04
C ARG A 3 30.19 -32.41 -10.39
N SER A 4 29.76 -31.68 -9.36
CA SER A 4 28.49 -31.66 -8.60
C SER A 4 28.47 -30.47 -7.60
N MET A 5 27.26 -29.95 -7.33
CA MET A 5 26.74 -29.38 -6.07
C MET A 5 27.46 -28.20 -5.39
N GLY A 6 26.84 -27.02 -5.55
CA GLY A 6 26.79 -25.97 -4.52
C GLY A 6 25.33 -25.50 -4.40
N ILE A 7 24.69 -25.87 -3.31
CA ILE A 7 23.25 -25.75 -3.04
C ILE A 7 22.97 -24.33 -2.53
N LEU A 8 22.98 -23.30 -3.40
CA LEU A 8 22.80 -21.89 -2.98
C LEU A 8 21.84 -21.08 -3.86
N SER A 9 20.82 -21.71 -4.44
CA SER A 9 19.72 -20.97 -5.11
C SER A 9 18.34 -21.23 -4.50
N GLN A 10 18.28 -21.79 -3.29
CA GLN A 10 17.07 -21.83 -2.49
C GLN A 10 17.37 -21.21 -1.13
N LEU A 11 16.48 -20.31 -0.68
CA LEU A 11 16.41 -19.65 0.64
C LEU A 11 16.96 -18.21 0.74
N GLU A 12 16.67 -17.36 -0.25
CA GLU A 12 16.67 -15.90 0.00
C GLU A 12 15.38 -15.21 -0.43
N GLU A 13 14.22 -15.88 -0.25
CA GLU A 13 12.91 -15.22 -0.43
C GLU A 13 11.83 -15.68 0.57
N VAL A 14 12.23 -16.13 1.76
CA VAL A 14 11.30 -16.42 2.88
C VAL A 14 11.54 -15.44 4.03
N ASN A 15 11.47 -14.15 3.73
CA ASN A 15 11.37 -13.12 4.77
C ASN A 15 10.55 -11.90 4.35
N ARG A 16 9.60 -12.09 3.43
CA ARG A 16 8.44 -11.20 3.37
C ARG A 16 7.50 -11.68 4.46
N GLU A 17 7.54 -11.02 5.62
CA GLU A 17 6.54 -11.10 6.69
C GLU A 17 5.14 -10.92 6.08
N THR A 18 4.59 -12.01 5.56
CA THR A 18 3.34 -11.99 4.82
C THR A 18 2.27 -12.18 5.86
N LEU A 19 1.50 -11.11 6.10
CA LEU A 19 0.29 -11.22 6.91
C LEU A 19 -0.55 -12.39 6.37
N SER A 20 -1.12 -13.19 7.26
CA SER A 20 -2.11 -14.20 6.87
C SER A 20 -3.12 -13.56 5.89
N PRO A 21 -3.53 -14.24 4.80
CA PRO A 21 -4.43 -13.66 3.81
C PRO A 21 -5.70 -13.05 4.42
N TYR A 22 -6.19 -13.65 5.51
CA TYR A 22 -7.34 -13.14 6.27
C TYR A 22 -7.03 -11.83 7.00
N LEU A 23 -5.86 -11.74 7.64
CA LEU A 23 -5.44 -10.53 8.34
C LEU A 23 -5.18 -9.39 7.37
N PHE A 24 -4.53 -9.68 6.23
CA PHE A 24 -4.38 -8.71 5.14
C PHE A 24 -5.73 -8.17 4.66
N LEU A 25 -6.74 -9.03 4.49
CA LEU A 25 -8.08 -8.60 4.06
C LEU A 25 -8.76 -7.67 5.08
N VAL A 26 -8.63 -7.97 6.37
CA VAL A 26 -9.20 -7.11 7.44
C VAL A 26 -8.47 -5.77 7.52
N CYS A 27 -7.14 -5.80 7.51
CA CYS A 27 -6.29 -4.61 7.57
C CYS A 27 -6.48 -3.71 6.35
N SER A 28 -6.51 -4.27 5.14
CA SER A 28 -6.78 -3.53 3.91
C SER A 28 -8.17 -2.93 3.90
N LYS A 29 -9.21 -3.64 4.36
CA LYS A 29 -10.57 -3.07 4.48
C LYS A 29 -10.64 -1.87 5.43
N SER A 30 -9.97 -1.97 6.59
CA SER A 30 -9.87 -0.85 7.54
C SER A 30 -9.20 0.36 6.87
N PHE A 31 -8.08 0.12 6.18
CA PHE A 31 -7.34 1.19 5.52
C PHE A 31 -8.10 1.81 4.34
N THR A 32 -8.76 0.99 3.51
CA THR A 32 -9.71 1.41 2.46
C THR A 32 -10.78 2.33 3.04
N SER A 33 -11.34 2.03 4.22
CA SER A 33 -12.37 2.86 4.85
C SER A 33 -11.85 4.27 5.18
N LEU A 34 -10.63 4.38 5.70
CA LEU A 34 -9.98 5.68 5.98
C LEU A 34 -9.71 6.46 4.70
N LEU A 35 -9.19 5.81 3.66
CA LEU A 35 -8.95 6.45 2.35
C LEU A 35 -10.26 6.91 1.70
N ASN A 36 -11.31 6.10 1.76
CA ASN A 36 -12.63 6.47 1.26
C ASN A 36 -13.26 7.64 2.03
N GLN A 37 -12.91 7.83 3.31
CA GLN A 37 -13.35 9.00 4.07
C GLN A 37 -12.74 10.29 3.51
N VAL A 38 -11.45 10.31 3.20
CA VAL A 38 -10.78 11.51 2.67
C VAL A 38 -11.11 11.76 1.19
N VAL A 39 -11.32 10.69 0.41
CA VAL A 39 -11.84 10.80 -0.98
C VAL A 39 -13.23 11.42 -0.99
N ARG A 40 -14.16 10.96 -0.12
CA ARG A 40 -15.50 11.54 -0.01
C ARG A 40 -15.50 13.01 0.44
N ARG A 41 -14.45 13.44 1.14
CA ARG A 41 -14.24 14.83 1.56
C ARG A 41 -13.53 15.68 0.49
N ASN A 42 -13.29 15.13 -0.70
CA ASN A 42 -12.50 15.76 -1.77
C ASN A 42 -11.09 16.20 -1.33
N GLN A 43 -10.51 15.51 -0.34
CA GLN A 43 -9.15 15.77 0.15
C GLN A 43 -8.10 14.98 -0.61
N ILE A 44 -8.51 13.98 -1.40
CA ILE A 44 -7.66 13.20 -2.30
C ILE A 44 -8.43 13.00 -3.60
N THR A 45 -7.80 13.32 -4.73
CA THR A 45 -8.45 13.25 -6.05
C THR A 45 -8.31 11.88 -6.73
N GLY A 46 -7.43 10.97 -6.28
CA GLY A 46 -7.28 9.65 -6.93
C GLY A 46 -6.85 9.70 -8.41
N LEU A 47 -6.98 8.56 -9.10
CA LEU A 47 -6.67 8.37 -10.52
C LEU A 47 -7.91 7.90 -11.28
N LYS A 48 -8.15 8.49 -12.47
CA LYS A 48 -9.17 8.02 -13.40
C LYS A 48 -8.48 7.41 -14.63
N VAL A 49 -8.62 6.10 -14.82
CA VAL A 49 -7.85 5.34 -15.83
C VAL A 49 -8.27 5.68 -17.27
N ALA A 50 -9.53 6.03 -17.49
CA ALA A 50 -10.07 6.44 -18.79
C ALA A 50 -11.26 7.38 -18.62
N ARG A 51 -11.69 8.10 -19.68
CA ARG A 51 -12.85 9.02 -19.60
C ARG A 51 -14.11 8.39 -18.97
N ASN A 52 -14.38 7.12 -19.27
CA ASN A 52 -15.48 6.34 -18.70
C ASN A 52 -14.97 5.18 -17.81
N GLY A 53 -13.71 5.22 -17.41
CA GLY A 53 -13.09 4.19 -16.58
C GLY A 53 -13.37 4.37 -15.09
N PRO A 54 -13.05 3.34 -14.29
CA PRO A 54 -13.20 3.42 -12.85
C PRO A 54 -12.27 4.49 -12.26
N PHE A 55 -12.72 5.01 -11.12
CA PHE A 55 -11.93 5.87 -10.27
C PHE A 55 -11.20 5.01 -9.23
N ILE A 56 -9.88 5.17 -9.13
CA ILE A 56 -9.01 4.37 -8.26
C ILE A 56 -8.23 5.32 -7.36
N SER A 57 -8.44 5.23 -6.05
CA SER A 57 -7.65 5.99 -5.07
C SER A 57 -6.50 5.18 -4.48
N HIS A 58 -6.61 3.86 -4.45
CA HIS A 58 -5.61 2.97 -3.89
C HIS A 58 -5.71 1.55 -4.45
N LEU A 59 -4.60 0.80 -4.37
CA LEU A 59 -4.51 -0.61 -4.69
C LEU A 59 -3.74 -1.31 -3.59
N PHE A 60 -4.27 -2.43 -3.10
CA PHE A 60 -3.62 -3.27 -2.10
C PHE A 60 -3.29 -4.63 -2.71
N PHE A 61 -2.06 -5.08 -2.54
CA PHE A 61 -1.61 -6.42 -2.88
C PHE A 61 -0.79 -7.00 -1.73
N THR A 62 -0.50 -8.30 -1.77
CA THR A 62 0.18 -8.98 -0.66
C THR A 62 1.57 -8.39 -0.45
N GLY A 63 1.73 -7.64 0.63
CA GLY A 63 3.00 -7.05 1.07
C GLY A 63 3.18 -5.57 0.74
N ASP A 64 2.35 -4.99 -0.13
CA ASP A 64 2.58 -3.65 -0.66
C ASP A 64 1.25 -2.92 -0.97
N SER A 65 1.34 -1.59 -1.07
CA SER A 65 0.19 -0.73 -1.35
C SER A 65 0.56 0.44 -2.24
N LEU A 66 -0.35 0.83 -3.12
CA LEU A 66 -0.24 2.03 -3.94
C LEU A 66 -1.38 2.98 -3.60
N ILE A 67 -1.07 4.27 -3.45
CA ILE A 67 -2.04 5.33 -3.18
C ILE A 67 -1.90 6.37 -4.28
N PHE A 68 -3.00 6.68 -4.95
CA PHE A 68 -3.06 7.66 -6.02
C PHE A 68 -3.61 8.99 -5.52
N CYS A 69 -2.89 10.06 -5.81
CA CYS A 69 -3.30 11.43 -5.51
C CYS A 69 -2.65 12.39 -6.50
N LYS A 70 -3.09 13.65 -6.49
CA LYS A 70 -2.36 14.70 -7.19
C LYS A 70 -1.09 15.04 -6.44
N ALA A 71 -0.04 15.40 -7.19
CA ALA A 71 1.24 15.89 -6.68
C ALA A 71 1.12 17.32 -6.10
N ILE A 72 0.22 17.52 -5.13
CA ILE A 72 0.02 18.78 -4.42
C ILE A 72 0.19 18.58 -2.92
N GLY A 73 0.79 19.56 -2.25
CA GLY A 73 1.13 19.46 -0.82
C GLY A 73 -0.07 19.19 0.10
N LEU A 74 -1.26 19.65 -0.29
CA LEU A 74 -2.50 19.42 0.47
C LEU A 74 -2.95 17.95 0.44
N GLU A 75 -2.89 17.29 -0.73
CA GLU A 75 -3.25 15.87 -0.85
C GLU A 75 -2.19 15.00 -0.18
N ALA A 76 -0.90 15.33 -0.35
CA ALA A 76 0.20 14.64 0.33
C ALA A 76 0.05 14.70 1.86
N LYS A 77 -0.29 15.89 2.40
CA LYS A 77 -0.58 16.05 3.83
C LYS A 77 -1.79 15.23 4.28
N SER A 78 -2.82 15.15 3.44
CA SER A 78 -4.02 14.34 3.74
C SER A 78 -3.70 12.85 3.77
N ILE A 79 -2.86 12.35 2.86
CA ILE A 79 -2.34 10.98 2.89
C ILE A 79 -1.56 10.73 4.18
N LEU A 80 -0.60 11.60 4.52
CA LEU A 80 0.20 11.45 5.74
C LEU A 80 -0.66 11.40 7.00
N GLN A 81 -1.74 12.18 7.07
CA GLN A 81 -2.69 12.12 8.18
C GLN A 81 -3.45 10.79 8.25
N VAL A 82 -3.86 10.27 7.09
CA VAL A 82 -4.52 8.96 7.00
C VAL A 82 -3.58 7.83 7.40
N LEU A 83 -2.33 7.88 6.95
CA LEU A 83 -1.27 6.94 7.35
C LEU A 83 -1.07 6.95 8.86
N ARG A 84 -0.81 8.11 9.48
CA ARG A 84 -0.65 8.22 10.94
C ARG A 84 -1.87 7.73 11.72
N LYS A 85 -3.07 8.03 11.23
CA LYS A 85 -4.32 7.55 11.85
C LYS A 85 -4.43 6.03 11.74
N TYR A 86 -4.02 5.46 10.62
CA TYR A 86 -3.97 4.00 10.45
C TYR A 86 -3.00 3.35 11.43
N GLU A 87 -1.79 3.90 11.57
CA GLU A 87 -0.79 3.37 12.52
C GLU A 87 -1.31 3.42 13.96
N ALA A 88 -1.89 4.54 14.37
CA ALA A 88 -2.43 4.72 15.72
C ALA A 88 -3.63 3.81 16.03
N THR A 89 -4.42 3.43 15.02
CA THR A 89 -5.64 2.62 15.22
C THR A 89 -5.41 1.12 15.03
N SER A 90 -4.52 0.73 14.12
CA SER A 90 -4.22 -0.66 13.82
C SER A 90 -3.03 -1.21 14.62
N GLY A 91 -2.16 -0.33 15.14
CA GLY A 91 -0.87 -0.72 15.72
C GLY A 91 0.17 -1.15 14.69
N GLN A 92 -0.14 -1.11 13.39
CA GLN A 92 0.81 -1.42 12.32
C GLN A 92 1.67 -0.19 12.03
N MET A 93 2.98 -0.38 11.88
CA MET A 93 3.89 0.68 11.47
C MET A 93 4.09 0.65 9.96
N ILE A 94 4.07 1.82 9.34
CA ILE A 94 4.40 1.97 7.93
C ILE A 94 5.92 2.04 7.81
N ASN A 95 6.47 1.19 6.93
CA ASN A 95 7.89 1.20 6.65
C ASN A 95 8.21 2.34 5.68
N THR A 96 8.70 3.47 6.21
CA THR A 96 9.09 4.64 5.41
C THR A 96 10.29 4.37 4.52
N ASP A 97 11.20 3.45 4.90
CA ASP A 97 12.39 3.12 4.12
C ASP A 97 12.03 2.34 2.84
N LYS A 98 10.93 1.59 2.89
CA LYS A 98 10.35 0.87 1.74
C LYS A 98 9.28 1.67 1.00
N SER A 99 8.94 2.87 1.48
CA SER A 99 7.94 3.72 0.86
C SER A 99 8.59 4.70 -0.12
N SER A 100 7.99 4.87 -1.30
CA SER A 100 8.45 5.83 -2.29
C SER A 100 7.30 6.68 -2.82
N VAL A 101 7.62 7.90 -3.27
CA VAL A 101 6.67 8.79 -3.93
C VAL A 101 7.13 8.94 -5.39
N LEU A 102 6.21 8.69 -6.31
CA LEU A 102 6.42 8.78 -7.75
C LEU A 102 5.59 9.94 -8.29
N PHE A 103 6.16 10.74 -9.20
CA PHE A 103 5.54 11.92 -9.79
C PHE A 103 5.46 11.82 -11.30
#